data_AF-A0A9P4WHF0-F1
#
_entry.id   AF-A0A9P4WHF0-F1
#
_cell.length_a   1.000
_cell.length_b   1.000
_cell.length_c   1.000
_cell.angle_alpha   90.00
_cell.angle_beta   90.00
_cell.angle_gamma   90.00
#
_symmetry.space_group_name_H-M   'P 1'
#
loop_
_entity.id
_entity.type
_entity.pdbx_description
1 polymer ?
#
loop_
_entity_poly.entity_id
_entity_poly.type
_entity_poly.pdbx_seq_one_letter_code
_entity_poly.pdbx_strand_id
1 'polypeptide(L)'
;MLSLQDSRSPFLRLPPELRDWIYRNALTEPEGLYFEPDAKGNLRLQTAKLPGICANQLKYVNRQLHRETRGLGVRFNDLTFITSIDAVHVIRTLSRADLKALRVLYIKRGFRTDVAEDSLCICSSIDAEDM
;
A
#
# COMPACT_ATOMS: atom_id res chain seq x y z
N MET A 1 18.17 30.95 -21.92
CA MET A 1 17.98 29.81 -22.86
C MET A 1 18.10 28.52 -22.08
N LEU A 2 16.99 27.91 -21.65
CA LEU A 2 17.01 26.55 -21.08
C LEU A 2 16.77 25.59 -22.24
N SER A 3 17.78 24.80 -22.60
CA SER A 3 17.70 23.85 -23.69
C SER A 3 16.70 22.73 -23.37
N LEU A 4 15.80 22.51 -24.32
CA LEU A 4 14.74 21.50 -24.35
C LEU A 4 15.30 20.08 -24.61
N GLN A 5 16.32 19.65 -23.84
CA GLN A 5 17.00 18.38 -24.11
C GLN A 5 17.30 17.58 -22.84
N ASP A 6 16.25 17.01 -22.26
CA ASP A 6 16.32 15.66 -21.71
C ASP A 6 14.86 15.17 -21.57
N SER A 7 14.40 14.26 -22.43
CA SER A 7 13.00 13.78 -22.46
C SER A 7 12.60 12.96 -21.21
N ARG A 8 13.45 12.96 -20.18
CA ARG A 8 13.22 12.32 -18.89
C ARG A 8 12.41 13.25 -17.98
N SER A 9 11.44 12.68 -17.27
CA SER A 9 10.63 13.37 -16.26
C SER A 9 11.52 14.17 -15.31
N PRO A 10 11.20 15.45 -15.02
CA PRO A 10 11.96 16.28 -14.07
C PRO A 10 12.17 15.59 -12.71
N PHE A 11 11.19 14.79 -12.27
CA PHE A 11 11.27 14.00 -11.05
C PHE A 11 12.44 12.99 -11.07
N LEU A 12 12.67 12.34 -12.22
CA LEU A 12 13.72 11.32 -12.36
C LEU A 12 15.12 11.92 -12.50
N ARG A 13 15.22 13.25 -12.64
CA ARG A 13 16.50 13.98 -12.59
C ARG A 13 16.94 14.31 -11.17
N LEU A 14 16.05 14.20 -10.19
CA LEU A 14 16.41 14.40 -8.78
C LEU A 14 17.44 13.37 -8.34
N PRO A 15 18.40 13.73 -7.48
CA PRO A 15 19.28 12.78 -6.82
C PRO A 15 18.48 11.65 -6.12
N PRO A 16 19.03 10.42 -6.05
CA PRO A 16 18.36 9.29 -5.41
C PRO A 16 17.87 9.59 -3.99
N GLU A 17 18.63 10.36 -3.21
CA GLU A 17 18.32 10.70 -1.83
C GLU A 17 17.02 11.51 -1.71
N LEU A 18 16.79 12.44 -2.66
CA LEU A 18 15.56 13.22 -2.71
C LEU A 18 14.39 12.36 -3.18
N ARG A 19 14.61 11.44 -4.12
CA ARG A 19 13.57 10.49 -4.53
C ARG A 19 13.16 9.58 -3.38
N ASP A 20 14.12 9.06 -2.62
CA ASP A 20 13.87 8.24 -1.44
C ASP A 20 13.09 9.01 -0.37
N TRP A 21 13.41 10.29 -0.15
CA TRP A 21 12.63 11.17 0.72
C TRP A 21 11.19 11.31 0.24
N ILE A 22 10.98 11.53 -1.06
CA ILE A 22 9.63 11.64 -1.63
C ILE A 22 8.89 10.31 -1.51
N TYR A 23 9.52 9.18 -1.85
CA TYR A 23 8.92 7.86 -1.73
C TYR A 23 8.52 7.54 -0.29
N ARG A 24 9.38 7.88 0.67
CA ARG A 24 9.04 7.70 2.09
C ARG A 24 7.78 8.48 2.44
N ASN A 25 7.69 9.76 2.08
CA ASN A 25 6.52 10.56 2.41
C ASN A 25 5.26 10.12 1.64
N ALA A 26 5.39 9.79 0.36
CA ALA A 26 4.26 9.42 -0.50
C ALA A 26 3.72 8.01 -0.23
N LEU A 27 4.55 7.10 0.29
CA LEU A 27 4.17 5.71 0.56
C LEU A 27 3.97 5.41 2.04
N THR A 28 4.25 6.35 2.94
CA THR A 28 3.93 6.19 4.36
C THR A 28 2.47 6.54 4.61
N GLU A 29 1.77 5.61 5.24
CA GLU A 29 0.39 5.70 5.66
C GLU A 29 0.36 5.66 7.20
N PRO A 30 -0.16 6.70 7.86
CA PRO A 30 -0.11 6.81 9.32
C PRO A 30 -0.91 5.72 10.03
N GLU A 31 -1.95 5.20 9.38
CA GLU A 31 -2.81 4.12 9.89
C GLU A 31 -2.34 2.73 9.41
N GLY A 32 -1.19 2.68 8.73
CA GLY A 32 -0.66 1.46 8.13
C GLY A 32 -1.40 1.03 6.87
N LEU A 33 -1.08 -0.20 6.44
CA LEU A 33 -1.65 -0.81 5.24
C LEU A 33 -2.39 -2.09 5.58
N TYR A 34 -3.42 -2.38 4.78
CA TYR A 34 -4.21 -3.59 4.89
C TYR A 34 -3.94 -4.52 3.73
N PHE A 35 -3.82 -5.80 4.03
CA PHE A 35 -3.88 -6.85 3.02
C PHE A 35 -5.31 -7.33 2.85
N GLU A 36 -5.83 -7.15 1.65
CA GLU A 36 -7.13 -7.67 1.25
C GLU A 36 -6.99 -8.46 -0.05
N PRO A 37 -7.60 -9.64 -0.15
CA PRO A 37 -7.68 -10.38 -1.40
C PRO A 37 -8.59 -9.63 -2.38
N ASP A 38 -8.09 -9.43 -3.59
CA ASP A 38 -8.90 -8.99 -4.74
C ASP A 38 -9.96 -10.06 -5.08
N ALA A 39 -10.94 -9.73 -5.91
CA ALA A 39 -11.95 -10.66 -6.45
C ALA A 39 -11.31 -11.88 -7.15
N LYS A 40 -10.04 -11.77 -7.56
CA LYS A 40 -9.24 -12.87 -8.14
C LYS A 40 -8.43 -13.67 -7.12
N GLY A 41 -8.60 -13.40 -5.82
CA GLY A 41 -7.84 -14.02 -4.72
C GLY A 41 -6.40 -13.52 -4.57
N ASN A 42 -5.98 -12.51 -5.33
CA ASN A 42 -4.64 -11.93 -5.20
C ASN A 42 -4.59 -10.94 -4.05
N LEU A 43 -3.64 -11.10 -3.13
CA LEU A 43 -3.46 -10.18 -2.01
C LEU A 43 -2.92 -8.82 -2.50
N ARG A 44 -3.65 -7.74 -2.19
CA ARG A 44 -3.27 -6.37 -2.53
C ARG A 44 -3.11 -5.52 -1.27
N LEU A 45 -2.07 -4.68 -1.28
CA LEU A 45 -1.86 -3.66 -0.26
C LEU A 45 -2.77 -2.47 -0.52
N GLN A 46 -3.67 -2.22 0.42
CA GLN A 46 -4.62 -1.11 0.39
C GLN A 46 -4.34 -0.13 1.51
N THR A 47 -4.68 1.14 1.26
CA THR A 47 -4.63 2.20 2.28
C THR A 47 -5.77 2.01 3.28
N ALA A 48 -5.51 2.34 4.55
CA ALA A 48 -6.51 2.33 5.61
C ALA A 48 -7.67 3.30 5.36
N LYS A 49 -7.35 4.46 4.79
CA LYS A 49 -8.25 5.61 4.71
C LYS A 49 -9.39 5.39 3.75
N LEU A 50 -9.14 4.65 2.66
CA LEU A 50 -10.06 4.48 1.55
C LEU A 50 -9.96 3.05 1.02
N PRO A 51 -10.93 2.17 1.35
CA PRO A 51 -10.96 0.81 0.81
C PRO A 51 -11.04 0.86 -0.73
N GLY A 52 -10.35 -0.07 -1.38
CA GLY A 52 -10.22 -0.15 -2.83
C GLY A 52 -9.06 0.65 -3.43
N ILE A 53 -8.40 1.53 -2.68
CA ILE A 53 -7.26 2.31 -3.17
C ILE A 53 -5.94 1.59 -2.86
N CYS A 54 -5.18 1.27 -3.92
CA CYS A 54 -3.84 0.72 -3.79
C CYS A 54 -2.87 1.72 -3.13
N ALA A 55 -2.12 1.28 -2.14
CA ALA A 55 -1.15 2.12 -1.41
C ALA A 55 -0.05 2.71 -2.30
N ASN A 56 0.58 1.88 -3.15
CA ASN A 56 1.58 2.36 -4.10
C ASN A 56 0.88 2.86 -5.38
N GLN A 57 0.44 4.12 -5.37
CA GLN A 57 -0.15 4.78 -6.53
C GLN A 57 0.92 5.17 -7.57
N LEU A 58 2.16 5.45 -7.12
CA LEU A 58 3.28 5.85 -7.97
C LEU A 58 3.64 4.80 -9.03
N LYS A 59 3.34 3.52 -8.78
CA LYS A 59 3.54 2.44 -9.75
C LYS A 59 2.79 2.61 -11.06
N TYR A 60 1.71 3.39 -11.07
CA TYR A 60 0.89 3.61 -12.26
C TYR A 60 1.39 4.75 -13.15
N VAL A 61 2.33 5.57 -12.66
CA VAL A 61 2.86 6.72 -13.41
C VAL A 61 3.82 6.26 -14.51
N ASN A 62 4.84 5.46 -14.16
CA ASN A 62 5.73 4.85 -15.15
C ASN A 62 6.42 3.58 -14.61
N ARG A 63 7.04 2.82 -15.52
CA ARG A 63 7.73 1.55 -15.19
C ARG A 63 8.95 1.71 -14.29
N GLN A 64 9.64 2.85 -14.36
CA GLN A 64 10.81 3.10 -13.52
C GLN A 64 10.39 3.30 -12.05
N LEU A 65 9.39 4.15 -11.81
CA LEU A 65 8.79 4.38 -10.50
C LEU A 65 8.21 3.09 -9.94
N HIS A 66 7.54 2.27 -10.76
CA HIS A 66 7.08 0.96 -10.31
C HIS A 66 8.21 0.09 -9.77
N ARG A 67 9.38 0.07 -10.44
CA ARG A 67 10.55 -0.69 -9.98
C ARG A 67 11.16 -0.10 -8.72
N GLU A 68 11.38 1.21 -8.67
CA GLU A 68 11.99 1.89 -7.53
C GLU A 68 11.13 1.80 -6.26
N THR A 69 9.80 1.84 -6.41
CA THR A 69 8.86 1.81 -5.27
C THR A 69 8.37 0.41 -4.88
N ARG A 70 8.84 -0.64 -5.57
CA ARG A 70 8.43 -2.02 -5.28
C ARG A 70 8.88 -2.41 -3.86
N GLY A 71 7.94 -2.89 -3.05
CA GLY A 71 8.22 -3.32 -1.68
C GLY A 71 8.37 -2.19 -0.65
N LEU A 72 8.56 -0.94 -1.07
CA LEU A 72 8.72 0.20 -0.14
C LEU A 72 7.49 0.41 0.75
N GLY A 73 6.29 0.13 0.24
CA GLY A 73 5.06 0.17 1.06
C GLY A 73 5.08 -0.80 2.24
N VAL A 74 5.73 -1.96 2.11
CA VAL A 74 5.90 -2.92 3.22
C VAL A 74 6.94 -2.44 4.22
N ARG A 75 7.97 -1.74 3.74
CA ARG A 75 9.10 -1.27 4.57
C ARG A 75 8.76 -0.04 5.41
N PHE A 76 7.89 0.83 4.90
CA PHE A 76 7.57 2.09 5.57
C PHE A 76 6.36 2.00 6.50
N ASN A 77 5.49 1.01 6.30
CA ASN A 77 4.21 0.92 6.99
C ASN A 77 4.11 -0.30 7.89
N ASP A 78 3.28 -0.15 8.90
CA ASP A 78 2.77 -1.27 9.66
C ASP A 78 1.71 -2.00 8.82
N LEU A 79 1.68 -3.32 8.93
CA LEU A 79 0.84 -4.17 8.09
C LEU A 79 -0.25 -4.83 8.92
N THR A 80 -1.49 -4.73 8.45
CA THR A 80 -2.64 -5.41 9.04
C THR A 80 -3.20 -6.45 8.09
N PHE A 81 -3.37 -7.67 8.61
CA PHE A 81 -3.93 -8.80 7.89
C PHE A 81 -5.29 -9.16 8.44
N ILE A 82 -6.23 -9.54 7.56
CA ILE A 82 -7.55 -10.03 7.95
C ILE A 82 -7.44 -11.45 8.51
N THR A 83 -6.62 -12.30 7.89
CA THR A 83 -6.43 -13.69 8.32
C THR A 83 -4.96 -14.02 8.57
N SER A 84 -4.71 -15.00 9.43
CA SER A 84 -3.37 -15.53 9.65
C SER A 84 -2.82 -16.24 8.40
N ILE A 85 -3.70 -16.78 7.54
CA ILE A 85 -3.31 -17.43 6.28
C ILE A 85 -2.69 -16.40 5.34
N ASP A 86 -3.31 -15.23 5.19
CA ASP A 86 -2.79 -14.14 4.34
C ASP A 86 -1.44 -13.62 4.86
N ALA A 87 -1.33 -13.47 6.19
CA ALA A 87 -0.07 -13.10 6.84
C ALA A 87 1.05 -14.10 6.51
N VAL A 88 0.80 -15.39 6.67
CA VAL A 88 1.78 -16.44 6.35
C VAL A 88 2.14 -16.44 4.86
N HIS A 89 1.16 -16.25 3.98
CA HIS A 89 1.41 -16.20 2.54
C HIS A 89 2.32 -15.02 2.16
N VAL A 90 2.07 -13.84 2.70
CA VAL A 90 2.91 -12.65 2.45
C VAL A 90 4.29 -12.83 3.05
N ILE A 91 4.40 -13.28 4.30
CA ILE A 91 5.70 -13.51 4.95
C ILE A 91 6.57 -14.48 4.14
N ARG A 92 5.98 -15.52 3.53
CA ARG A 92 6.70 -16.49 2.68
C ARG A 92 7.12 -15.94 1.33
N THR A 93 6.42 -14.93 0.79
CA THR A 93 6.71 -14.34 -0.53
C THR A 93 7.65 -13.14 -0.45
N LEU A 94 7.76 -12.51 0.72
CA LEU A 94 8.69 -11.40 0.95
C LEU A 94 10.16 -11.83 0.89
N SER A 95 11.01 -10.94 0.39
CA SER A 95 12.45 -11.16 0.41
C SER A 95 12.99 -11.11 1.86
N ARG A 96 14.15 -11.72 2.09
CA ARG A 96 14.82 -11.63 3.41
C ARG A 96 15.11 -10.19 3.84
N ALA A 97 15.35 -9.30 2.89
CA ALA A 97 15.59 -7.89 3.18
C ALA A 97 14.30 -7.19 3.62
N ASP A 98 13.18 -7.47 2.96
CA ASP A 98 11.88 -6.90 3.31
C ASP A 98 11.37 -7.41 4.66
N LEU A 99 11.60 -8.70 4.98
CA LEU A 99 11.27 -9.27 6.28
C LEU A 99 12.05 -8.60 7.43
N LYS A 100 13.33 -8.28 7.21
CA LYS A 100 14.15 -7.55 8.20
C LYS A 100 13.73 -6.10 8.36
N ALA A 101 13.17 -5.50 7.32
CA ALA A 101 12.71 -4.12 7.31
C ALA A 101 11.24 -3.98 7.76
N LEU A 102 10.57 -5.09 8.08
CA LEU A 102 9.19 -5.11 8.52
C LEU A 102 9.12 -4.50 9.93
N ARG A 103 8.28 -3.47 10.10
CA ARG A 103 8.15 -2.77 11.39
C ARG A 103 7.26 -3.53 12.35
N VAL A 104 5.95 -3.52 12.10
CA VAL A 104 4.96 -4.19 12.93
C VAL A 104 3.94 -4.89 12.05
N LEU A 105 3.49 -6.06 12.50
CA LEU A 105 2.45 -6.85 11.85
C LEU A 105 1.31 -7.10 12.83
N TYR A 106 0.10 -6.79 12.39
CA TYR A 106 -1.14 -7.03 13.11
C TYR A 106 -2.01 -8.04 12.36
N ILE A 107 -2.66 -8.93 13.10
CA ILE A 107 -3.68 -9.84 12.56
C ILE A 107 -5.00 -9.45 13.23
N LYS A 108 -5.92 -8.91 12.43
CA LYS A 108 -7.26 -8.58 12.90
C LYS A 108 -8.00 -9.91 13.15
N ARG A 109 -8.63 -10.08 14.32
CA ARG A 109 -9.56 -11.20 14.56
C ARG A 109 -10.85 -10.92 13.78
N GLY A 110 -10.85 -11.22 12.49
CA GLY A 110 -12.05 -11.19 11.66
C GLY A 110 -12.34 -12.60 11.14
N PHE A 111 -13.57 -13.08 11.31
CA PHE A 111 -14.04 -14.26 10.58
C PHE A 111 -14.30 -13.82 9.14
N ARG A 112 -13.65 -14.48 8.19
CA ARG A 112 -13.90 -14.28 6.76
C ARG A 112 -15.29 -14.85 6.46
N THR A 113 -16.31 -14.00 6.37
CA THR A 113 -17.60 -14.40 5.81
C THR A 113 -17.43 -14.43 4.30
N ASP A 114 -17.01 -15.58 3.78
CA ASP A 114 -17.03 -15.85 2.34
C ASP A 114 -18.51 -15.92 1.91
N VAL A 115 -19.12 -14.76 1.66
CA VAL A 115 -20.37 -14.67 0.92
C VAL A 115 -20.08 -13.76 -0.26
N ALA A 116 -19.77 -14.39 -1.39
CA ALA A 116 -19.98 -13.78 -2.68
C ALA A 116 -21.49 -13.62 -2.84
N GLU A 117 -21.99 -12.40 -2.77
CA GLU A 117 -22.94 -11.81 -3.74
C GLU A 117 -23.35 -10.40 -3.27
N ASP A 118 -23.31 -9.50 -4.25
CA ASP A 118 -24.05 -8.25 -4.33
C ASP A 118 -23.85 -7.13 -3.29
N SER A 119 -23.13 -6.11 -3.77
CA SER A 119 -23.67 -4.75 -3.92
C SER A 119 -24.12 -3.99 -2.66
N LEU A 120 -23.41 -2.87 -2.44
CA LEU A 120 -23.68 -1.74 -1.53
C LEU A 120 -23.55 -2.01 -0.03
N CYS A 121 -22.40 -1.62 0.52
CA CYS A 121 -22.40 -0.94 1.81
C CYS A 121 -21.98 0.51 1.60
N ILE A 122 -23.00 1.36 1.49
CA ILE A 122 -22.92 2.78 1.76
C ILE A 122 -22.52 2.90 3.24
N CYS A 123 -21.26 3.24 3.50
CA CYS A 123 -20.91 3.81 4.79
C CYS A 123 -21.29 5.29 4.74
N SER A 124 -22.49 5.61 5.21
CA SER A 124 -22.80 6.96 5.68
C SER A 124 -23.11 6.89 7.16
N SER A 125 -22.08 7.28 7.90
CA SER A 125 -22.09 8.09 9.12
C SER A 125 -22.95 7.64 10.30
N ILE A 126 -22.23 7.14 11.31
CA ILE A 126 -22.48 7.48 12.70
C ILE A 126 -22.29 9.00 12.81
N ASP A 127 -23.36 9.74 13.10
CA ASP A 127 -23.25 11.00 13.82
C ASP A 127 -23.76 10.75 15.24
N ALA A 128 -22.80 10.63 16.15
CA ALA A 128 -23.00 10.81 17.57
C ALA A 128 -22.47 12.20 17.91
N GLU A 129 -23.37 13.16 18.11
CA GLU A 129 -23.16 14.37 18.91
C GLU A 129 -24.44 14.53 19.76
N ASP A 130 -24.37 14.27 21.06
CA ASP A 130 -24.08 15.21 22.16
C ASP A 130 -25.20 16.26 22.37
N MET A 131 -25.73 16.27 23.61
CA MET A 131 -26.84 17.06 24.21
C MET A 131 -28.30 16.62 24.04
#